data_AF-A0A0K1FBG9-F1
#
_entry.id   AF-A0A0K1FBG9-F1
#
_cell.length_a   1.000
_cell.length_b   1.000
_cell.length_c   1.000
_cell.angle_alpha   90.00
_cell.angle_beta   90.00
_cell.angle_gamma   90.00
#
_symmetry.space_group_name_H-M   'P 1'
#
loop_
_entity.id
_entity.type
_entity.pdbx_description
1 polymer ?
#
loop_
_entity_poly.entity_id
_entity_poly.type
_entity_poly.pdbx_seq_one_letter_code
_entity_poly.pdbx_strand_id
1 'polypeptide(L)'
;MRRCEDAIEVRHDGRPLQFIWRGRLYDVRSVVDHWRERRPWWREVPDTRAVTAADLEGEVWRVEAAAGRSGVLGVYDLAVRGTRWQLVALSD
;
A
#
# COMPACT_ATOMS: atom_id res chain seq x y z
N MET A 1 -12.03 -6.16 -7.68
CA MET A 1 -10.65 -5.77 -7.32
C MET A 1 -9.84 -5.50 -8.57
N ARG A 2 -9.41 -4.25 -8.77
CA ARG A 2 -8.45 -3.89 -9.81
C ARG A 2 -7.07 -3.81 -9.18
N ARG A 3 -6.10 -4.54 -9.72
CA ARG A 3 -4.70 -4.45 -9.29
C ARG A 3 -4.09 -3.18 -9.88
N CYS A 4 -3.51 -2.35 -9.03
CA CYS A 4 -2.68 -1.21 -9.38
C CYS A 4 -1.28 -1.52 -8.81
N GLU A 5 -0.21 -0.95 -9.35
CA GLU A 5 1.11 -1.00 -8.70
C GLU A 5 1.70 0.41 -8.68
N ASP A 6 0.83 1.39 -8.41
CA ASP A 6 1.15 2.81 -8.43
C ASP A 6 1.91 3.18 -7.16
N ALA A 7 3.01 3.92 -7.32
CA ALA A 7 3.69 4.52 -6.19
C ALA A 7 2.84 5.66 -5.62
N ILE A 8 2.71 5.68 -4.29
CA ILE A 8 1.89 6.66 -3.57
C ILE A 8 2.68 7.23 -2.40
N GLU A 9 2.35 8.45 -2.03
CA GLU A 9 2.82 9.06 -0.79
C GLU A 9 1.81 8.77 0.31
N VAL A 10 2.27 8.25 1.45
CA VAL A 10 1.41 7.87 2.57
C VAL A 10 1.88 8.60 3.81
N ARG A 11 0.96 9.29 4.47
CA ARG A 11 1.16 9.78 5.84
C ARG A 11 0.72 8.67 6.79
N HIS A 12 1.62 8.23 7.67
CA HIS A 12 1.39 7.14 8.60
C HIS A 12 1.98 7.43 9.97
N ASP A 13 1.36 6.89 11.01
CA ASP A 13 1.85 6.89 12.40
C ASP A 13 1.60 5.49 12.99
N GLY A 14 2.46 4.54 12.62
CA GLY A 14 2.25 3.10 12.87
C GLY A 14 1.16 2.43 12.02
N ARG A 15 0.23 3.21 11.46
CA ARG A 15 -0.80 2.80 10.49
C ARG A 15 -1.03 3.90 9.45
N PRO A 16 -1.51 3.59 8.24
CA PRO A 16 -1.83 4.61 7.24
C PRO A 16 -2.97 5.51 7.70
N LEU A 17 -2.76 6.82 7.63
CA LEU A 17 -3.75 7.85 7.98
C LEU A 17 -4.29 8.55 6.74
N GLN A 18 -3.43 8.86 5.77
CA GLN A 18 -3.81 9.52 4.53
C GLN A 18 -2.84 9.13 3.42
N PHE A 19 -3.28 9.18 2.17
CA PHE A 19 -2.39 8.97 1.03
C PHE A 19 -2.75 9.83 -0.18
N ILE A 20 -1.77 10.13 -1.03
CA ILE A 20 -1.97 10.85 -2.28
C ILE A 20 -1.92 9.85 -3.43
N TRP A 21 -2.98 9.81 -4.22
CA TRP A 21 -3.05 8.99 -5.43
C TRP A 21 -3.62 9.80 -6.59
N ARG A 22 -2.92 9.79 -7.74
CA ARG A 22 -3.29 10.55 -8.95
C ARG A 22 -3.60 12.03 -8.68
N GLY A 23 -2.80 12.67 -7.82
CA GLY A 23 -2.94 14.08 -7.45
C GLY A 23 -4.12 14.39 -6.51
N ARG A 24 -4.78 13.37 -5.94
CA ARG A 24 -5.88 13.51 -4.99
C ARG A 24 -5.50 12.95 -3.63
N LEU A 25 -5.86 13.67 -2.57
CA LEU A 25 -5.68 13.21 -1.19
C LEU A 25 -6.85 12.33 -0.78
N TYR A 26 -6.53 11.14 -0.29
CA TYR A 26 -7.46 10.17 0.29
C TYR A 26 -7.27 10.12 1.80
N ASP A 27 -8.37 10.31 2.53
CA ASP A 27 -8.41 10.25 3.99
C ASP A 27 -8.80 8.82 4.41
N VAL A 28 -7.93 8.15 5.18
CA VAL A 28 -8.21 6.81 5.71
C VAL A 28 -9.18 6.95 6.87
N ARG A 29 -10.36 6.36 6.72
CA ARG A 29 -11.41 6.36 7.74
C ARG A 29 -11.25 5.20 8.71
N SER A 30 -10.85 4.04 8.20
CA SER A 30 -10.60 2.86 9.01
C SER A 30 -9.57 1.94 8.34
N VAL A 31 -8.85 1.18 9.17
CA VAL A 31 -8.04 0.05 8.70
C VAL A 31 -8.90 -1.19 8.88
N VAL A 32 -9.22 -1.84 7.76
CA VAL A 32 -10.06 -3.04 7.74
C VAL A 32 -9.23 -4.26 8.10
N ASP A 33 -8.02 -4.36 7.54
CA ASP A 33 -7.13 -5.50 7.76
C ASP A 33 -5.66 -5.10 7.56
N HIS A 34 -4.75 -5.84 8.18
CA HIS A 34 -3.30 -5.66 8.04
C HIS A 34 -2.62 -7.02 8.09
N TRP A 35 -1.80 -7.30 7.08
CA TRP A 35 -1.04 -8.55 7.02
C TRP A 35 0.36 -8.33 6.47
N ARG A 36 1.29 -9.20 6.86
CA ARG A 36 2.65 -9.25 6.32
C ARG A 36 2.69 -10.29 5.21
N GLU A 37 2.98 -9.86 3.99
CA GLU A 37 3.16 -10.75 2.85
C GLU A 37 4.66 -11.00 2.62
N ARG A 38 5.05 -12.28 2.68
CA ARG A 38 6.39 -12.73 2.27
C ARG A 38 6.36 -13.02 0.79
N ARG A 39 7.12 -12.27 -0.01
CA ARG A 39 7.22 -12.54 -1.45
C ARG A 39 8.18 -13.70 -1.71
N PRO A 40 7.87 -14.56 -2.69
CA PRO A 40 8.78 -15.60 -3.09
C PRO A 40 10.00 -14.99 -3.82
N TRP A 41 11.19 -15.38 -3.36
CA TRP A 41 12.51 -14.95 -3.84
C TRP A 41 12.76 -15.13 -5.36
N TRP A 42 11.98 -15.97 -6.06
CA TRP A 42 12.16 -16.25 -7.50
C TRP A 42 11.56 -15.19 -8.44
N ARG A 43 10.87 -14.16 -7.91
CA ARG A 43 10.41 -13.01 -8.71
C ARG A 43 11.42 -11.85 -8.71
N GLU A 44 12.43 -11.91 -7.86
CA GLU A 44 13.57 -11.00 -7.91
C GLU A 44 14.68 -11.72 -8.66
N VAL A 45 14.83 -11.43 -9.95
CA VAL A 45 16.06 -11.78 -10.67
C VAL A 45 17.14 -10.87 -10.06
N PRO A 46 18.11 -11.39 -9.30
CA PRO A 46 19.04 -10.54 -8.58
C PRO A 46 19.99 -9.90 -9.59
N ASP A 47 19.75 -8.65 -9.96
CA ASP A 47 20.80 -7.80 -10.51
C ASP A 47 21.69 -7.38 -9.33
N THR A 48 22.64 -8.25 -9.01
CA THR A 48 23.87 -7.97 -8.23
C THR A 48 23.73 -7.37 -6.82
N ARG A 49 22.55 -7.38 -6.18
CA ARG A 49 22.37 -6.95 -4.78
C ARG A 49 21.83 -8.09 -3.92
N ALA A 50 22.45 -8.31 -2.76
CA ALA A 50 21.94 -9.24 -1.76
C ALA A 50 20.55 -8.77 -1.29
N VAL A 51 19.50 -9.51 -1.67
CA VAL A 51 18.13 -9.30 -1.19
C VAL A 51 18.08 -9.64 0.29
N THR A 52 17.65 -8.70 1.12
CA THR A 52 17.53 -8.92 2.57
C THR A 52 16.17 -9.53 2.91
N ALA A 53 16.05 -10.17 4.08
CA ALA A 53 14.74 -10.63 4.56
C ALA A 53 13.71 -9.48 4.63
N ALA A 54 14.14 -8.26 4.91
CA ALA A 54 13.30 -7.06 4.92
C ALA A 54 12.84 -6.60 3.52
N ASP A 55 13.54 -6.99 2.45
CA ASP A 55 13.06 -6.80 1.06
C ASP A 55 11.97 -7.81 0.71
N LEU A 56 12.10 -9.04 1.22
CA LEU A 56 11.17 -10.14 0.97
C LEU A 56 9.91 -10.05 1.83
N GLU A 57 9.96 -9.33 2.95
CA GLU A 57 8.82 -9.04 3.80
C GLU A 57 8.24 -7.67 3.40
N GLY A 58 6.96 -7.61 3.07
CA GLY A 58 6.31 -6.31 3.05
C GLY A 58 4.87 -6.37 3.50
N GLU A 59 4.48 -5.29 4.13
CA GLU A 59 3.22 -5.18 4.83
C GLU A 59 2.17 -4.67 3.86
N VAL A 60 0.96 -5.19 3.99
CA VAL A 60 -0.20 -4.74 3.24
C VAL A 60 -1.26 -4.31 4.23
N TRP A 61 -1.79 -3.12 4.00
CA TRP A 61 -2.83 -2.48 4.78
C TRP A 61 -4.06 -2.34 3.91
N ARG A 62 -5.14 -3.02 4.27
CA ARG A 62 -6.44 -2.78 3.66
C ARG A 62 -7.15 -1.69 4.43
N VAL A 63 -7.46 -0.60 3.74
CA VAL A 63 -8.02 0.61 4.34
C VAL A 63 -9.29 1.02 3.64
N GLU A 64 -10.25 1.53 4.40
CA GLU A 64 -11.37 2.30 3.87
C GLU A 64 -10.95 3.77 3.79
N ALA A 65 -10.97 4.35 2.60
CA ALA A 65 -10.60 5.74 2.40
C ALA A 65 -11.55 6.47 1.45
N ALA A 66 -11.58 7.79 1.53
CA ALA A 66 -12.39 8.64 0.65
C ALA A 66 -11.60 9.85 0.17
N ALA A 67 -11.84 10.27 -1.07
CA ALA A 67 -11.25 11.48 -1.63
C ALA A 67 -11.94 12.73 -1.07
N GLY A 68 -11.33 13.38 -0.08
CA GLY A 68 -11.89 14.57 0.58
C GLY A 68 -13.13 14.29 1.44
N ARG A 69 -13.85 15.36 1.85
CA ARG A 69 -14.96 15.24 2.82
C ARG A 69 -16.22 14.55 2.29
N SER A 70 -16.47 14.64 0.98
CA SER A 70 -17.68 14.12 0.33
C SER A 70 -17.37 13.04 -0.72
N GLY A 71 -16.14 12.54 -0.75
CA GLY A 71 -15.76 11.45 -1.63
C GLY A 71 -16.47 10.15 -1.27
N VAL A 72 -16.68 9.31 -2.26
CA VAL A 72 -17.17 7.93 -2.05
C VAL A 72 -16.11 7.17 -1.25
N LEU A 73 -16.57 6.42 -0.24
CA LEU A 73 -15.76 5.47 0.50
C LEU A 73 -15.42 4.29 -0.40
N GLY A 74 -14.13 3.98 -0.53
CA GLY A 74 -13.65 2.80 -1.23
C GLY A 74 -12.62 2.06 -0.39
N VAL A 75 -12.38 0.79 -0.72
CA VAL A 75 -11.39 -0.05 -0.04
C VAL A 75 -10.11 -0.10 -0.87
N TYR A 76 -8.98 0.23 -0.25
CA TYR A 76 -7.67 0.32 -0.87
C TYR A 76 -6.68 -0.59 -0.16
N ASP A 77 -5.91 -1.35 -0.93
CA ASP A 77 -4.81 -2.14 -0.39
C ASP A 77 -3.50 -1.37 -0.62
N LEU A 78 -2.88 -0.92 0.46
CA LEU A 78 -1.63 -0.16 0.48
C LEU A 78 -0.50 -1.09 0.92
N ALA A 79 0.49 -1.30 0.07
CA ALA A 79 1.67 -2.07 0.41
C ALA A 79 2.84 -1.15 0.75
N VAL A 80 3.60 -1.48 1.79
CA VAL A 80 4.91 -0.89 2.08
C VAL A 80 6.01 -1.93 1.85
N ARG A 81 7.02 -1.53 1.08
CA ARG A 81 8.18 -2.35 0.69
C ARG A 81 9.45 -1.57 0.98
N GLY A 82 10.20 -1.98 2.01
CA GLY A 82 11.28 -1.16 2.56
C GLY A 82 10.74 0.19 3.02
N THR A 83 11.09 1.26 2.28
CA THR A 83 10.65 2.64 2.55
C THR A 83 9.58 3.16 1.59
N ARG A 84 9.18 2.36 0.59
CA ARG A 84 8.28 2.81 -0.48
C ARG A 84 6.87 2.29 -0.27
N TRP A 85 5.88 3.18 -0.39
CA TRP A 85 4.47 2.84 -0.39
C TRP A 85 3.92 2.70 -1.82
N GLN A 86 3.02 1.74 -2.01
CA GLN A 86 2.36 1.46 -3.28
C GLN A 86 0.89 1.14 -3.06
N LEU A 87 0.03 1.63 -3.94
CA LEU A 87 -1.35 1.17 -4.04
C LEU A 87 -1.37 -0.13 -4.85
N VAL A 88 -1.66 -1.26 -4.22
CA VAL A 88 -1.62 -2.59 -4.86
C VAL A 88 -2.97 -3.07 -5.36
N ALA A 89 -4.05 -2.62 -4.75
CA ALA A 89 -5.40 -2.90 -5.23
C ALA A 89 -6.41 -1.84 -4.78
N LEU A 90 -7.50 -1.75 -5.53
CA LEU A 90 -8.70 -1.03 -5.14
C LEU A 90 -9.94 -1.92 -5.31
N SER A 91 -10.86 -1.80 -4.38
CA SER A 91 -12.22 -2.33 -4.43
C SER A 91 -13.20 -1.18 -4.25
N ASP A 92 -14.23 -1.18 -5.10
CA ASP A 92 -15.41 -0.32 -4.99
C ASP A 92 -16.37 -0.92 -3.96
#